data_AF-A0A0G1ESY3-F1
#
_entry.id   AF-A0A0G1ESY3-F1
#
_cell.length_a   1.000
_cell.length_b   1.000
_cell.length_c   1.000
_cell.angle_alpha   90.00
_cell.angle_beta   90.00
_cell.angle_gamma   90.00
#
_symmetry.space_group_name_H-M   'P 1'
#
loop_
_entity.id
_entity.type
_entity.pdbx_description
1 polymer ?
#
loop_
_entity_poly.entity_id
_entity_poly.type
_entity_poly.pdbx_seq_one_letter_code
_entity_poly.pdbx_strand_id
1 'polypeptide(L)'
;MNGKRIHVSKTSELKKSFLTYCYGTHPKHMRMAVELYRYFKMKSVDMRQMGSAAVELAWVATGRTESIVIPGTHPWDAAAGVLLVTEAGGKTTDFSGKPWRFVD
;
A
#
# COMPACT_ATOMS: atom_id res chain seq x y z
N MET A 1 0.44 16.60 5.65
CA MET A 1 -0.74 16.23 6.46
C MET A 1 -1.05 17.36 7.43
N ASN A 2 -2.26 17.91 7.38
CA ASN A 2 -2.71 18.99 8.27
C ASN A 2 -1.71 20.16 8.37
N GLY A 3 -1.27 20.68 7.21
CA GLY A 3 -0.31 21.79 7.12
C GLY A 3 1.16 21.42 7.37
N LYS A 4 1.46 20.20 7.83
CA LYS A 4 2.85 19.73 8.04
C LYS A 4 3.35 18.92 6.85
N ARG A 5 4.60 19.15 6.44
CA ARG A 5 5.27 18.29 5.43
C ARG A 5 5.37 16.86 5.95
N ILE A 6 5.21 15.90 5.03
CA ILE A 6 5.23 14.47 5.33
C ILE A 6 6.28 13.79 4.45
N HIS A 7 6.78 12.66 4.94
CA HIS A 7 7.72 11.80 4.24
C HIS A 7 7.38 10.35 4.53
N VAL A 8 7.64 9.48 3.57
CA VAL A 8 7.59 8.03 3.79
C VAL A 8 8.61 7.59 4.85
N SER A 9 8.41 6.39 5.40
CA SER A 9 9.34 5.78 6.34
C SER A 9 10.74 5.58 5.72
N LYS A 10 11.78 5.62 6.56
CA LYS A 10 13.17 5.32 6.15
C LYS A 10 13.54 3.84 6.36
N THR A 11 12.61 3.02 6.87
CA THR A 11 12.84 1.59 7.09
C THR A 11 13.13 0.89 5.76
N SER A 12 14.35 0.37 5.61
CA SER A 12 14.78 -0.38 4.42
C SER A 12 14.77 -1.90 4.62
N GLU A 13 14.62 -2.37 5.86
CA GLU A 13 14.63 -3.78 6.20
C GLU A 13 13.21 -4.32 6.35
N LEU A 14 12.86 -5.29 5.50
CA LEU A 14 11.53 -5.93 5.51
C LEU A 14 11.13 -6.45 6.91
N LYS A 15 12.04 -7.02 7.68
CA LYS A 15 11.75 -7.55 9.04
C LYS A 15 11.40 -6.48 10.07
N LYS A 16 11.72 -5.21 9.81
CA LYS A 16 11.40 -4.07 10.66
C LYS A 16 10.15 -3.31 10.17
N SER A 17 9.56 -3.78 9.07
CA SER A 17 8.44 -3.11 8.44
C SER A 17 7.10 -3.56 9.03
N PHE A 18 6.16 -2.63 9.02
CA PHE A 18 4.74 -2.86 9.26
C PHE A 18 4.00 -2.65 7.94
N LEU A 19 3.33 -3.68 7.41
CA LEU A 19 2.67 -3.62 6.10
C LEU A 19 1.16 -3.67 6.24
N THR A 20 0.47 -3.07 5.27
CA THR A 20 -0.99 -3.15 5.18
C THR A 20 -1.45 -3.74 3.85
N TYR A 21 -2.71 -4.11 3.77
CA TYR A 21 -3.33 -4.60 2.55
C TYR A 21 -4.83 -4.32 2.51
N CYS A 22 -5.31 -4.06 1.30
CA CYS A 22 -6.73 -4.03 0.95
C CYS A 22 -6.96 -4.92 -0.27
N TYR A 23 -8.22 -5.15 -0.65
CA TYR A 23 -8.56 -5.89 -1.87
C TYR A 23 -9.96 -5.53 -2.36
N GLY A 24 -10.18 -5.65 -3.66
CA GLY A 24 -11.51 -5.56 -4.26
C GLY A 24 -12.37 -6.80 -3.96
N THR A 25 -13.69 -6.68 -4.16
CA THR A 25 -14.68 -7.71 -3.77
C THR A 25 -14.70 -8.96 -4.65
N HIS A 26 -14.05 -8.92 -5.82
CA HIS A 26 -14.00 -10.09 -6.70
C HIS A 26 -13.13 -11.22 -6.08
N PRO A 27 -13.56 -12.50 -6.10
CA PRO A 27 -12.83 -13.61 -5.48
C PRO A 27 -11.36 -13.73 -5.91
N LYS A 28 -11.04 -13.31 -7.14
CA LYS A 28 -9.66 -13.27 -7.66
C LYS A 28 -8.74 -12.35 -6.84
N HIS A 29 -9.24 -11.18 -6.42
CA HIS A 29 -8.48 -10.20 -5.63
C HIS A 29 -8.29 -10.68 -4.19
N MET A 30 -9.32 -11.29 -3.60
CA MET A 30 -9.25 -11.90 -2.27
C MET A 30 -8.20 -13.02 -2.22
N ARG A 31 -8.19 -13.91 -3.21
CA ARG A 31 -7.17 -14.98 -3.30
C ARG A 31 -5.76 -14.40 -3.37
N MET A 32 -5.55 -13.40 -4.23
CA MET A 32 -4.26 -12.73 -4.35
C MET A 32 -3.83 -12.05 -3.04
N ALA A 33 -4.75 -11.41 -2.32
CA ALA A 33 -4.47 -10.82 -1.02
C ALA A 33 -4.06 -11.86 0.04
N VAL A 34 -4.73 -13.01 0.08
CA VAL A 34 -4.38 -14.13 0.97
C VAL A 34 -3.00 -14.70 0.62
N GLU A 35 -2.67 -14.83 -0.66
CA GLU A 35 -1.35 -15.29 -1.12
C GLU A 35 -0.24 -14.31 -0.71
N LEU A 36 -0.47 -13.01 -0.88
CA LEU A 36 0.46 -11.96 -0.44
C LEU A 36 0.65 -12.00 1.08
N TYR A 37 -0.44 -12.07 1.85
CA TYR A 37 -0.37 -12.21 3.30
C TYR A 37 0.44 -13.43 3.71
N ARG A 38 0.17 -14.60 3.13
CA ARG A 38 0.93 -15.83 3.39
C ARG A 38 2.41 -15.63 3.08
N TYR A 39 2.75 -15.04 1.93
CA TYR A 39 4.12 -14.80 1.52
C TYR A 39 4.90 -13.95 2.53
N PHE A 40 4.33 -12.81 2.95
CA PHE A 40 4.97 -11.93 3.92
C PHE A 40 5.03 -12.55 5.32
N LYS A 41 3.97 -13.27 5.73
CA LYS A 41 3.93 -13.94 7.03
C LYS A 41 5.03 -14.98 7.17
N MET A 42 5.31 -15.75 6.11
CA MET A 42 6.40 -16.72 6.08
C MET A 42 7.80 -16.08 6.16
N LYS A 43 7.90 -14.76 5.94
CA LYS A 43 9.13 -13.96 6.14
C LYS A 43 9.16 -13.22 7.48
N SER A 44 8.29 -13.60 8.41
CA SER A 44 8.12 -12.97 9.73
C SER A 44 7.66 -11.52 9.67
N VAL A 45 6.97 -11.12 8.59
CA VAL A 45 6.31 -9.81 8.49
C VAL A 45 4.82 -10.00 8.57
N ASP A 46 4.19 -9.33 9.53
CA ASP A 46 2.75 -9.35 9.66
C ASP A 46 2.12 -8.23 8.82
N MET A 47 0.94 -8.49 8.27
CA MET A 47 0.16 -7.47 7.57
C MET A 47 -1.13 -7.17 8.32
N ARG A 48 -1.63 -5.94 8.19
CA ARG A 48 -2.94 -5.53 8.73
C ARG A 48 -3.86 -5.06 7.60
N GLN A 49 -5.16 -5.30 7.77
CA GLN A 49 -6.18 -4.76 6.89
C GLN A 49 -6.95 -3.70 7.67
N MET A 50 -6.80 -2.44 7.29
CA MET A 50 -7.53 -1.32 7.93
C MET A 50 -8.89 -1.06 7.27
N GLY A 51 -9.12 -1.62 6.07
CA GLY A 51 -10.40 -1.54 5.36
C GLY A 51 -10.58 -0.28 4.51
N SER A 52 -9.54 0.53 4.33
CA SER A 52 -9.59 1.71 3.44
C SER A 52 -8.25 1.96 2.77
N ALA A 53 -8.22 1.72 1.45
CA ALA A 53 -7.07 2.00 0.58
C ALA A 53 -6.56 3.44 0.74
N ALA A 54 -7.46 4.41 0.75
CA ALA A 54 -7.11 5.82 0.89
C ALA A 54 -6.42 6.15 2.22
N VAL A 55 -6.92 5.58 3.34
CA VAL A 55 -6.32 5.77 4.67
C VAL A 55 -4.93 5.12 4.73
N GLU A 56 -4.81 3.90 4.22
CA GLU A 56 -3.55 3.17 4.26
C GLU A 56 -2.49 3.77 3.33
N LEU A 57 -2.87 4.31 2.16
CA LEU A 57 -1.98 5.11 1.33
C LEU A 57 -1.53 6.40 2.03
N ALA A 58 -2.42 7.09 2.74
CA ALA A 58 -2.04 8.23 3.57
C ALA A 58 -1.12 7.83 4.72
N TRP A 59 -1.26 6.62 5.26
CA TRP A 59 -0.34 6.06 6.24
C TRP A 59 1.04 5.81 5.65
N VAL A 60 1.13 5.26 4.43
CA VAL A 60 2.42 5.13 3.71
C VAL A 60 3.06 6.51 3.53
N ALA A 61 2.32 7.48 2.98
CA ALA A 61 2.81 8.83 2.73
C ALA A 61 3.29 9.56 4.01
N THR A 62 2.79 9.15 5.17
CA THR A 62 3.17 9.70 6.47
C THR A 62 4.16 8.84 7.25
N GLY A 63 4.65 7.74 6.66
CA GLY A 63 5.60 6.82 7.29
C GLY A 63 5.04 6.02 8.46
N ARG A 64 3.71 5.89 8.58
CA ARG A 64 3.05 5.07 9.61
C ARG A 64 3.07 3.57 9.28
N THR A 65 3.24 3.24 8.00
CA THR A 65 3.40 1.89 7.47
C THR A 65 4.37 1.98 6.29
N GLU A 66 5.17 0.93 6.06
CA GLU A 66 6.15 0.92 4.98
C GLU A 66 5.52 0.66 3.61
N SER A 67 4.39 -0.06 3.53
CA SER A 67 3.71 -0.31 2.25
C SER A 67 2.28 -0.74 2.43
N ILE A 68 1.49 -0.51 1.37
CA ILE A 68 0.21 -1.17 1.14
C ILE A 68 0.23 -1.92 -0.19
N VAL A 69 -0.43 -3.09 -0.25
CA VAL A 69 -0.78 -3.79 -1.49
C VAL A 69 -2.31 -3.86 -1.67
N ILE A 70 -2.79 -3.60 -2.89
CA ILE A 70 -4.24 -3.46 -3.15
C ILE A 70 -4.67 -4.19 -4.43
N PRO A 71 -4.84 -5.53 -4.41
CA PRO A 71 -5.39 -6.25 -5.55
C PRO A 71 -6.79 -5.75 -5.93
N GLY A 72 -6.96 -5.32 -7.18
CA GLY A 72 -8.27 -4.93 -7.72
C GLY A 72 -8.86 -3.67 -7.11
N THR A 73 -8.01 -2.70 -6.75
CA THR A 73 -8.45 -1.35 -6.39
C THR A 73 -9.10 -0.67 -7.58
N HIS A 74 -10.12 0.16 -7.33
CA HIS A 74 -10.54 1.11 -8.35
C HIS A 74 -9.61 2.32 -8.37
N PRO A 75 -9.43 3.00 -9.52
CA PRO A 75 -8.55 4.17 -9.63
C PRO A 75 -8.89 5.27 -8.64
N TRP A 76 -10.18 5.54 -8.42
CA TRP A 76 -10.64 6.60 -7.53
C TRP A 76 -10.32 6.33 -6.05
N ASP A 77 -10.20 5.07 -5.64
CA ASP A 77 -9.82 4.71 -4.26
C ASP A 77 -8.33 4.94 -3.99
N ALA A 78 -7.50 4.94 -5.05
CA ALA A 78 -6.04 5.03 -4.95
C ALA A 78 -5.46 6.38 -5.37
N ALA A 79 -6.06 7.08 -6.35
CA ALA A 79 -5.45 8.22 -7.04
C ALA A 79 -4.89 9.31 -6.10
N ALA A 80 -5.69 9.77 -5.14
CA ALA A 80 -5.26 10.79 -4.18
C ALA A 80 -4.12 10.29 -3.27
N GLY A 81 -4.23 9.04 -2.82
CA GLY A 81 -3.21 8.41 -1.99
C GLY A 81 -1.89 8.19 -2.75
N VAL A 82 -1.96 7.82 -4.03
CA VAL A 82 -0.79 7.65 -4.90
C VAL A 82 -0.02 8.96 -5.07
N LEU A 83 -0.74 10.07 -5.29
CA LEU A 83 -0.12 11.40 -5.34
C LEU A 83 0.56 11.73 -4.00
N LEU A 84 -0.11 11.50 -2.87
CA LEU A 84 0.47 11.73 -1.55
C LEU A 84 1.75 10.92 -1.31
N VAL A 85 1.74 9.63 -1.66
CA VAL A 85 2.91 8.75 -1.51
C VAL A 85 4.06 9.24 -2.38
N THR A 86 3.78 9.60 -3.63
CA THR A 86 4.79 10.09 -4.58
C THR A 86 5.44 11.39 -4.09
N GLU A 87 4.64 12.38 -3.68
CA GLU A 87 5.12 13.67 -3.15
C GLU A 87 5.85 13.52 -1.80
N ALA A 88 5.52 12.51 -1.02
CA ALA A 88 6.21 12.17 0.23
C ALA A 88 7.56 11.46 0.00
N GLY A 89 7.94 11.18 -1.25
CA GLY A 89 9.18 10.49 -1.63
C GLY A 89 9.07 8.96 -1.70
N GLY A 90 7.84 8.43 -1.75
CA GLY A 90 7.57 7.01 -1.95
C GLY A 90 7.49 6.60 -3.41
N LYS A 91 7.24 5.31 -3.63
CA LYS A 91 7.06 4.72 -4.96
C LYS A 91 5.72 4.00 -5.04
N THR A 92 5.04 4.15 -6.17
CA THR A 92 3.76 3.48 -6.47
C THR A 92 3.85 2.75 -7.79
N THR A 93 3.45 1.48 -7.81
CA THR A 93 3.50 0.63 -9.01
C THR A 93 2.26 -0.23 -9.15
N ASP A 94 2.03 -0.74 -10.35
CA ASP A 94 1.22 -1.94 -10.55
C ASP A 94 1.96 -3.21 -10.08
N PHE A 95 1.30 -4.37 -10.20
CA PHE A 95 1.90 -5.66 -9.84
C PHE A 95 2.96 -6.17 -10.83
N SER A 96 3.10 -5.53 -12.00
CA SER A 96 4.18 -5.79 -12.96
C SER A 96 5.44 -4.93 -12.69
N GLY A 97 5.36 -4.04 -11.70
CA GLY A 97 6.44 -3.11 -11.33
C GLY A 97 6.47 -1.82 -12.16
N LYS A 98 5.49 -1.61 -13.06
CA LYS A 98 5.36 -0.36 -13.83
C LYS A 98 4.78 0.74 -12.94
N PRO A 99 5.09 2.02 -13.19
CA PRO A 99 4.47 3.12 -12.45
C PRO A 99 2.95 3.05 -12.51
N TRP A 100 2.29 3.22 -11.37
CA TRP A 100 0.83 3.24 -11.28
C TRP A 100 0.24 4.35 -12.16
N ARG A 101 -0.85 4.06 -12.86
CA ARG A 101 -1.59 5.02 -13.67
C ARG A 101 -3.07 5.04 -13.29
N PHE A 102 -3.71 6.19 -13.50
CA PHE A 102 -5.15 6.36 -13.22
C PHE A 102 -6.08 5.46 -14.06
N VAL A 103 -5.56 4.80 -15.09
CA VAL A 103 -6.33 3.89 -15.95
C VAL A 103 -6.24 2.42 -15.51
N ASP A 104 -5.51 2.13 -14.43
CA ASP A 104 -5.26 0.77 -13.91
C ASP A 104 -6.34 0.29 -12.92
#